data_AF-A0A359EYY8-F1
#
_entry.id   AF-A0A359EYY8-F1
#
_cell.length_a   1.000
_cell.length_b   1.000
_cell.length_c   1.000
_cell.angle_alpha   90.00
_cell.angle_beta   90.00
_cell.angle_gamma   90.00
#
_symmetry.space_group_name_H-M   'P 1'
#
loop_
_entity.id
_entity.type
_entity.pdbx_description
1 polymer ?
#
loop_
_entity_poly.entity_id
_entity_poly.type
_entity_poly.pdbx_seq_one_letter_code
_entity_poly.pdbx_strand_id
1 'polypeptide(L)' 'MTTTTPSRPEEVPAHEVQLDIGGMTCASCAARVEKKLNRLEGVTASVNYATEK' A
#
# COMPACT_ATOMS: atom_id res chain seq x y z
N MET A 1 -33.77 13.35 21.03
CA MET A 1 -32.31 13.38 21.23
C MET A 1 -31.83 11.94 21.10
N THR A 2 -31.46 11.50 19.90
CA THR A 2 -30.89 10.16 19.69
C THR A 2 -29.74 10.34 18.74
N THR A 3 -28.54 10.15 19.28
CA THR A 3 -27.25 10.32 18.62
C THR A 3 -27.07 9.28 17.53
N THR A 4 -26.90 9.75 16.29
CA THR A 4 -26.44 8.96 15.15
C THR A 4 -25.00 8.54 15.40
N THR A 5 -24.81 7.28 15.77
CA THR A 5 -23.51 6.60 15.72
C THR A 5 -23.18 6.33 14.25
N PRO A 6 -22.09 6.88 13.65
CA PRO A 6 -21.64 6.40 12.37
C PRO A 6 -21.04 5.00 12.58
N SER A 7 -21.75 3.98 12.10
CA SER A 7 -21.19 2.64 11.88
C SER A 7 -19.92 2.79 11.04
N ARG A 8 -18.77 2.64 11.69
CA ARG A 8 -17.46 2.51 11.06
C ARG A 8 -17.50 1.21 10.24
N PRO A 9 -17.34 1.25 8.91
CA PRO A 9 -17.39 0.05 8.11
C PRO A 9 -16.23 -0.83 8.57
N GLU A 10 -16.58 -2.03 9.01
CA GLU A 10 -15.77 -3.25 9.07
C GLU A 10 -14.30 -3.01 8.67
N GLU A 11 -13.45 -2.73 9.67
CA GLU A 11 -12.00 -2.64 9.48
C GLU A 11 -11.49 -4.01 9.08
N VAL A 12 -11.53 -4.30 7.78
CA VAL A 12 -10.70 -5.34 7.18
C VAL A 12 -9.30 -5.02 7.67
N PRO A 13 -8.61 -5.90 8.42
CA PRO A 13 -7.29 -5.60 8.94
C PRO A 13 -6.39 -5.37 7.75
N ALA A 14 -6.15 -4.10 7.42
CA ALA A 14 -5.22 -3.70 6.39
C ALA A 14 -3.84 -4.06 6.95
N HIS A 15 -3.32 -5.21 6.52
CA HIS A 15 -2.00 -5.66 6.91
C HIS A 15 -0.97 -4.76 6.21
N GLU A 16 -0.48 -3.76 6.93
CA GLU A 16 0.66 -2.96 6.49
C GLU A 16 1.93 -3.78 6.65
N VAL A 17 2.61 -4.03 5.53
CA VAL A 17 3.89 -4.72 5.51
C VAL A 17 4.92 -3.79 4.86
N GLN A 18 5.98 -3.49 5.60
CA GLN A 18 7.18 -2.86 5.05
C GLN A 18 8.12 -3.95 4.54
N LEU A 19 8.53 -3.81 3.28
CA LEU A 19 9.51 -4.70 2.66
C LEU A 19 10.64 -3.85 2.09
N ASP A 20 11.86 -4.14 2.51
CA ASP A 20 13.06 -3.63 1.87
C ASP A 20 13.29 -4.43 0.58
N ILE A 21 13.15 -3.79 -0.58
CA ILE A 21 13.35 -4.44 -1.87
C ILE A 21 14.72 -4.04 -2.42
N GLY A 22 15.70 -4.93 -2.25
CA GLY A 22 17.01 -4.79 -2.85
C GLY A 22 16.93 -4.72 -4.38
N GLY A 23 17.68 -3.80 -4.99
CA GLY A 23 17.77 -3.67 -6.44
C GLY A 23 16.77 -2.69 -7.08
N MET A 24 16.02 -1.92 -6.29
CA MET A 24 15.20 -0.79 -6.77
C MET A 24 16.05 0.45 -7.10
N THR A 25 17.10 0.29 -7.92
CA THR A 25 18.02 1.38 -8.27
C THR A 25 17.49 2.34 -9.34
N CYS A 26 16.32 2.05 -9.91
CA CYS A 26 15.74 2.82 -11.00
C CYS A 26 14.24 3.03 -10.79
N ALA A 27 13.76 4.26 -11.04
CA ALA A 27 12.35 4.62 -11.05
C ALA A 27 11.49 3.68 -11.92
N SER A 28 12.08 3.14 -12.99
CA SER A 28 11.42 2.16 -13.87
C SER A 28 11.15 0.82 -13.17
N CYS A 29 12.02 0.37 -12.26
CA CYS A 29 11.83 -0.85 -11.50
C CYS A 29 10.72 -0.66 -10.45
N ALA A 30 10.75 0.46 -9.73
CA ALA A 30 9.72 0.82 -8.74
C ALA A 30 8.32 0.88 -9.38
N ALA A 31 8.19 1.58 -10.51
CA ALA A 31 6.92 1.70 -11.23
C ALA A 31 6.37 0.34 -11.72
N ARG A 32 7.25 -0.60 -12.11
CA ARG A 32 6.83 -1.96 -12.52
C ARG A 32 6.28 -2.75 -11.34
N VAL A 33 6.93 -2.68 -10.19
CA VAL A 33 6.51 -3.38 -8.96
C VAL A 33 5.19 -2.81 -8.45
N GLU A 34 5.09 -1.48 -8.32
CA GLU A 34 3.87 -0.80 -7.89
C GLU A 34 2.68 -1.17 -8.79
N LYS A 35 2.87 -1.12 -10.12
CA LYS A 35 1.83 -1.49 -11.09
C LYS A 35 1.43 -2.96 -11.01
N LYS A 36 2.33 -3.85 -10.62
CA LYS A 36 2.04 -5.29 -10.45
C LYS A 36 1.27 -5.54 -9.16
N LEU A 37 1.61 -4.85 -8.07
CA LEU A 37 0.94 -4.98 -6.78
C LEU A 37 -0.47 -4.39 -6.81
N ASN A 38 -0.66 -3.21 -7.40
CA ASN A 38 -1.98 -2.57 -7.54
C ASN A 38 -2.92 -3.30 -8.53
N ARG A 39 -2.44 -4.34 -9.23
CA ARG A 39 -3.31 -5.22 -10.03
C ARG A 39 -3.96 -6.33 -9.21
N LEU A 40 -3.51 -6.55 -7.98
CA LEU A 40 -4.10 -7.51 -7.07
C LEU A 40 -5.34 -6.90 -6.43
N GLU A 41 -6.43 -7.65 -6.39
CA GLU A 41 -7.70 -7.18 -5.84
C GLU A 41 -7.57 -6.93 -4.33
N GLY A 42 -7.90 -5.71 -3.89
CA GLY A 42 -7.79 -5.31 -2.47
C GLY A 42 -6.39 -4.90 -2.01
N VAL A 43 -5.41 -4.80 -2.91
CA VAL A 43 -4.05 -4.36 -2.58
C VAL A 43 -3.82 -2.92 -3.01
N THR A 44 -3.50 -2.07 -2.04
CA THR A 44 -3.00 -0.72 -2.27
C THR A 44 -1.51 -0.72 -1.94
N ALA A 45 -0.66 -0.63 -2.96
CA ALA A 45 0.78 -0.61 -2.78
C ALA A 45 1.37 0.72 -3.24
N SER A 46 2.26 1.29 -2.43
CA SER A 46 3.05 2.47 -2.77
C SER A 46 4.53 2.10 -2.67
N VAL A 47 5.30 2.39 -3.72
CA VAL A 47 6.72 2.06 -3.77
C VAL A 47 7.55 3.34 -3.78
N ASN A 48 8.48 3.46 -2.84
CA ASN A 48 9.37 4.60 -2.73
C ASN A 48 10.84 4.15 -2.81
N TYR A 49 11.46 4.38 -3.96
CA TYR A 49 12.85 3.98 -4.26
C TYR A 49 13.90 5.02 -3.81
N ALA A 50 13.45 6.15 -3.25
CA ALA A 50 14.33 7.26 -2.86
C ALA A 50 14.56 7.33 -1.35
N THR A 51 13.91 6.45 -0.57
CA THR A 51 13.91 6.51 0.90
C THR A 51 14.88 5.51 1.53
N GLU A 52 15.53 4.68 0.72
CA GLU A 52 16.68 3.88 1.13
C GLU A 52 17.94 4.78 1.24
N LYS A 53 18.38 5.01 2.48
CA LYS A 53 19.64 5.69 2.84
C LYS A 53 20.83 4.75 2.74
#